data_AF-A0A5S3YTR6-F1
#
_entry.id   AF-A0A5S3YTR6-F1
#
_cell.length_a   1.000
_cell.length_b   1.000
_cell.length_c   1.000
_cell.angle_alpha   90.00
_cell.angle_beta   90.00
_cell.angle_gamma   90.00
#
_symmetry.space_group_name_H-M   'P 1'
#
loop_
_entity.id
_entity.type
_entity.pdbx_description
1 polymer ?
#
loop_
_entity_poly.entity_id
_entity_poly.type
_entity_poly.pdbx_seq_one_letter_code
_entity_poly.pdbx_strand_id
1 'polypeptide(L)'
;MHSSASQTYVKQLQQRASLLSQVQSVLKRNLVIENEYNYVANSITARLSEEEVSLLQNQAGVRFVDKVQLKALRPAFIKAPAAWHGTSGTLMGSMGEGMIVGVLDTGINPHSPSFADIGADGYDHTNPLGEGYYLADCIEYTQYCNDKLIGIWSHEVITSKDTPEGEAPIGLDYHSHGSHTASTAASSFVRNVPRYGLAWTSDGEHLMINALHQESARTWQ
;
A
#
# COMPACT_ATOMS: atom_id res chain seq x y z
N MET A 1 -9.16 11.79 -2.98
CA MET A 1 -9.03 12.92 -2.02
C MET A 1 -10.04 14.00 -2.40
N HIS A 2 -11.13 14.12 -1.66
CA HIS A 2 -12.26 14.98 -2.05
C HIS A 2 -12.61 16.06 -1.03
N SER A 3 -11.91 16.12 0.12
CA SER A 3 -12.16 17.18 1.09
C SER A 3 -11.58 18.51 0.64
N SER A 4 -12.28 19.60 0.96
CA SER A 4 -11.82 20.96 0.70
C SER A 4 -10.46 21.24 1.35
N ALA A 5 -10.22 20.73 2.55
CA ALA A 5 -8.95 20.84 3.25
C ALA A 5 -7.79 20.20 2.47
N SER A 6 -8.01 18.99 1.93
CA SER A 6 -7.01 18.29 1.11
C SER A 6 -6.73 19.03 -0.20
N GLN A 7 -7.77 19.53 -0.87
CA GLN A 7 -7.61 20.30 -2.11
C GLN A 7 -6.89 21.64 -1.89
N THR A 8 -7.19 22.35 -0.79
CA THR A 8 -6.51 23.59 -0.41
C THR A 8 -5.04 23.35 -0.08
N TYR A 9 -4.74 22.28 0.67
CA TYR A 9 -3.36 21.90 0.97
C TYR A 9 -2.56 21.63 -0.31
N VAL A 10 -3.11 20.84 -1.24
CA VAL A 10 -2.46 20.55 -2.53
C VAL A 10 -2.25 21.84 -3.35
N LYS A 11 -3.20 22.79 -3.33
CA LYS A 11 -3.03 24.10 -3.98
C LYS A 11 -1.91 24.94 -3.35
N GLN A 12 -1.73 24.88 -2.03
CA GLN A 12 -0.61 25.56 -1.36
C GLN A 12 0.75 24.98 -1.79
N LEU A 13 0.81 23.66 -2.02
CA LEU A 13 2.03 23.00 -2.49
C LEU A 13 2.45 23.41 -3.91
N GLN A 14 1.54 23.95 -4.73
CA GLN A 14 1.84 24.40 -6.10
C GLN A 14 2.79 25.63 -6.16
N GLN A 15 3.11 26.26 -5.02
CA GLN A 15 4.14 27.31 -4.92
C GLN A 15 5.61 26.79 -5.03
N ARG A 16 5.78 25.55 -5.54
CA ARG A 16 7.01 24.75 -5.63
C ARG A 16 8.07 25.27 -6.59
N ALA A 17 7.66 26.00 -7.63
CA ALA A 17 8.56 26.48 -8.68
C ALA A 17 9.72 27.32 -8.11
N SER A 18 9.43 28.14 -7.10
CA SER A 18 10.44 28.98 -6.44
C SER A 18 11.51 28.17 -5.69
N LEU A 19 11.12 27.11 -4.98
CA LEU A 19 12.05 26.24 -4.25
C LEU A 19 12.89 25.40 -5.21
N LEU A 20 12.29 24.86 -6.27
CA LEU A 20 13.01 24.10 -7.29
C LEU A 20 14.08 24.95 -7.99
N SER A 21 13.74 26.20 -8.34
CA SER A 21 14.72 27.12 -8.93
C SER A 21 15.86 27.45 -7.95
N GLN A 22 15.59 27.60 -6.65
CA GLN A 22 16.62 27.80 -5.64
C GLN A 22 17.52 26.57 -5.50
N VAL A 23 16.95 25.37 -5.44
CA VAL A 23 17.69 24.10 -5.39
C VAL A 23 18.59 23.96 -6.62
N GLN A 24 18.07 24.18 -7.82
CA GLN A 24 18.86 24.11 -9.06
C GLN A 24 20.00 25.15 -9.09
N SER A 25 19.76 26.34 -8.53
CA SER A 25 20.79 27.38 -8.39
C SER A 25 21.92 26.96 -7.44
N VAL A 26 21.58 26.37 -6.29
CA VAL A 26 22.56 25.85 -5.31
C VAL A 26 23.38 24.71 -5.90
N LEU A 27 22.73 23.80 -6.62
CA LEU A 27 23.38 22.67 -7.30
C LEU A 27 24.17 23.08 -8.55
N LYS A 28 23.98 24.32 -9.04
CA LYS A 28 24.56 24.82 -10.30
C LYS A 28 24.26 23.93 -11.51
N ARG A 29 23.12 23.25 -11.50
CA ARG A 29 22.65 22.42 -12.61
C ARG A 29 21.14 22.29 -12.60
N ASN A 30 20.61 21.90 -13.76
CA ASN A 30 19.23 21.48 -13.86
C ASN A 30 19.06 20.11 -13.21
N LEU A 31 18.27 20.05 -12.15
CA LEU A 31 17.88 18.82 -11.48
C LEU A 31 16.80 18.11 -12.31
N VAL A 32 17.06 16.86 -12.68
CA VAL A 32 16.06 15.97 -13.29
C VAL A 32 15.26 15.32 -12.16
N ILE A 33 13.96 15.58 -12.13
CA ILE A 33 13.03 14.99 -11.16
C ILE A 33 12.59 13.63 -11.71
N GLU A 34 12.82 12.57 -10.94
CA GLU A 34 12.40 11.21 -11.29
C GLU A 34 10.95 10.95 -10.85
N ASN A 35 10.58 11.38 -9.64
CA ASN A 35 9.22 11.29 -9.13
C ASN A 35 8.87 12.52 -8.28
N GLU A 36 7.58 12.85 -8.23
CA GLU A 36 7.04 13.91 -7.39
C GLU A 36 5.92 13.37 -6.49
N TYR A 37 5.99 13.72 -5.21
CA TYR A 37 4.99 13.37 -4.20
C TYR A 37 4.40 14.66 -3.62
N ASN A 38 3.06 14.67 -3.51
CA ASN A 38 2.28 15.85 -3.15
C ASN A 38 1.23 15.60 -2.05
N TYR A 39 1.07 14.36 -1.63
CA TYR A 39 -0.08 13.96 -0.82
C TYR A 39 0.30 13.59 0.61
N VAL A 40 1.16 12.60 0.77
CA VAL A 40 1.65 12.16 2.10
C VAL A 40 2.89 12.95 2.51
N ALA A 41 3.75 13.25 1.54
CA ALA A 41 4.92 14.10 1.70
C ALA A 41 4.99 15.06 0.52
N ASN A 42 5.44 16.29 0.79
CA ASN A 42 5.84 17.23 -0.26
C ASN A 42 7.31 16.96 -0.59
N SER A 43 7.58 15.99 -1.47
CA SER A 43 8.94 15.53 -1.77
C SER A 43 9.14 15.23 -3.25
N ILE A 44 10.40 15.24 -3.69
CA ILE A 44 10.82 14.79 -5.02
C ILE A 44 11.87 13.69 -4.85
N THR A 45 12.01 12.82 -5.84
CA THR A 45 13.19 11.96 -5.97
C THR A 45 14.02 12.44 -7.15
N ALA A 46 15.33 12.47 -6.96
CA ALA A 46 16.29 12.81 -7.99
C ALA A 46 17.63 12.16 -7.67
N ARG A 47 18.47 11.99 -8.69
CA ARG A 47 19.86 11.55 -8.49
C ARG A 47 20.71 12.72 -8.02
N LEU A 48 21.39 12.51 -6.90
CA LEU A 48 22.27 13.47 -6.25
C LEU A 48 23.60 12.80 -5.91
N SER A 49 24.71 13.55 -6.00
CA SER A 49 25.99 13.13 -5.42
C SER A 49 26.00 13.35 -3.90
N GLU A 50 26.97 12.78 -3.19
CA GLU A 50 27.10 12.97 -1.73
C GLU A 50 27.36 14.45 -1.35
N GLU A 51 28.09 15.17 -2.20
CA GLU A 51 28.32 16.60 -2.05
C GLU A 51 27.01 17.39 -2.22
N GLU A 52 26.20 17.04 -3.21
CA GLU A 52 24.90 17.68 -3.45
C GLU A 52 23.92 17.43 -2.32
N VAL A 53 23.91 16.22 -1.75
CA VAL A 53 23.12 15.91 -0.55
C VAL A 53 23.52 16.84 0.59
N SER A 54 24.82 17.01 0.84
CA SER A 54 25.34 17.85 1.93
C SER A 54 24.96 19.33 1.76
N LEU A 55 24.95 19.83 0.52
CA LEU A 55 24.49 21.18 0.20
C LEU A 55 23.00 21.35 0.46
N LEU A 56 22.18 20.39 0.04
CA LEU A 56 20.73 20.49 0.15
C LEU A 56 20.20 20.25 1.56
N GLN A 57 20.89 19.47 2.40
CA GLN A 57 20.49 19.27 3.80
C GLN A 57 20.43 20.57 4.60
N ASN A 58 21.19 21.59 4.19
CA ASN A 58 21.23 22.90 4.83
C ASN A 58 20.46 23.98 4.06
N GLN A 59 19.82 23.64 2.94
CA GLN A 59 19.13 24.60 2.10
C GLN A 59 17.79 25.03 2.70
N ALA A 60 17.54 26.33 2.76
CA ALA A 60 16.26 26.87 3.20
C ALA A 60 15.10 26.30 2.37
N GLY A 61 14.08 25.77 3.05
CA GLY A 61 12.94 25.12 2.41
C GLY A 61 13.10 23.61 2.17
N VAL A 62 14.29 23.04 2.39
CA VAL A 62 14.52 21.58 2.39
C VAL A 62 14.46 21.07 3.82
N ARG A 63 13.52 20.16 4.12
CA ARG A 63 13.34 19.60 5.47
C ARG A 63 14.28 18.43 5.75
N PHE A 64 14.48 17.55 4.78
CA PHE A 64 15.36 16.39 4.86
C PHE A 64 15.77 15.96 3.45
N VAL A 65 16.92 15.30 3.35
CA VAL A 65 17.39 14.63 2.13
C VAL A 65 17.84 13.23 2.54
N ASP A 66 17.06 12.24 2.13
CA ASP A 66 17.28 10.84 2.47
C ASP A 66 17.46 9.99 1.21
N LYS A 67 18.32 8.98 1.31
CA LYS A 67 18.51 8.00 0.24
C LYS A 67 17.25 7.13 0.13
N VAL A 68 16.74 6.97 -1.10
CA VAL A 68 15.69 5.99 -1.39
C VAL A 68 16.25 4.60 -1.16
N GLN A 69 15.64 3.86 -0.24
CA GLN A 69 16.05 2.51 0.15
C GLN A 69 14.81 1.65 0.35
N LEU A 70 14.90 0.38 -0.04
CA LEU A 70 13.93 -0.63 0.36
C LEU A 70 14.11 -0.89 1.86
N LYS A 71 13.01 -0.86 2.61
CA LYS A 71 12.98 -1.12 4.05
C LYS A 71 11.96 -2.18 4.37
N ALA A 72 12.33 -3.11 5.24
CA ALA A 72 11.41 -4.05 5.83
C ALA A 72 10.50 -3.32 6.84
N LEU A 73 9.18 -3.40 6.63
CA LEU A 73 8.20 -2.86 7.57
C LEU A 73 8.15 -3.74 8.83
N ARG A 74 8.14 -3.11 10.00
CA ARG A 74 7.95 -3.77 11.31
C ARG A 74 6.82 -3.07 12.06
N PRO A 75 6.04 -3.76 12.92
CA PRO A 75 4.93 -3.14 13.65
C PRO A 75 5.31 -1.90 14.48
N ALA A 76 6.55 -1.85 14.98
CA ALA A 76 7.10 -0.68 15.68
C ALA A 76 7.16 0.58 14.79
N PHE A 77 7.30 0.41 13.47
CA PHE A 77 7.44 1.49 12.50
C PHE A 77 6.13 2.28 12.33
N ILE A 78 4.98 1.61 12.40
CA ILE A 78 3.64 2.22 12.27
C ILE A 78 3.04 2.63 13.63
N LYS A 79 3.82 2.55 14.72
CA LYS A 79 3.39 2.91 16.09
C LYS A 79 2.10 2.21 16.53
N ALA A 80 1.87 0.96 16.09
CA ALA A 80 0.65 0.22 16.36
C ALA A 80 0.84 -1.05 17.25
N PRO A 81 1.63 -1.01 18.35
CA PRO A 81 1.82 -2.20 19.18
C PRO A 81 0.53 -2.65 19.87
N ALA A 82 -0.38 -1.73 20.24
CA ALA A 82 -1.65 -2.09 20.85
C ALA A 82 -2.58 -2.86 19.89
N ALA A 83 -2.62 -2.46 18.62
CA ALA A 83 -3.34 -3.20 17.58
C ALA A 83 -2.72 -4.59 17.36
N TRP A 84 -1.38 -4.66 17.30
CA TRP A 84 -0.64 -5.91 17.17
C TRP A 84 -0.87 -6.89 18.33
N HIS A 85 -0.97 -6.37 19.55
CA HIS A 85 -1.25 -7.17 20.74
C HIS A 85 -2.74 -7.43 20.96
N GLY A 86 -3.62 -6.98 20.06
CA GLY A 86 -5.08 -7.15 20.19
C GLY A 86 -5.68 -6.40 21.38
N THR A 87 -5.00 -5.38 21.87
CA THR A 87 -5.43 -4.57 23.03
C THR A 87 -6.05 -3.23 22.61
N SER A 88 -6.13 -2.94 21.31
CA SER A 88 -6.80 -1.74 20.81
C SER A 88 -8.31 -1.97 20.62
N GLY A 89 -9.11 -1.26 21.41
CA GLY A 89 -10.53 -1.05 21.15
C GLY A 89 -11.49 -2.11 21.69
N THR A 90 -12.76 -1.72 21.76
CA THR A 90 -13.90 -2.61 21.96
C THR A 90 -14.32 -3.15 20.59
N LEU A 91 -14.53 -4.45 20.46
CA LEU A 91 -15.04 -5.07 19.23
C LEU A 91 -16.42 -4.47 18.92
N MET A 92 -16.47 -3.45 18.06
CA MET A 92 -17.72 -2.92 17.55
C MET A 92 -18.32 -3.93 16.58
N GLY A 93 -19.64 -4.14 16.66
CA GLY A 93 -20.33 -5.17 15.89
C GLY A 93 -20.44 -4.92 14.38
N SER A 94 -19.74 -3.94 13.82
CA SER A 94 -19.70 -3.70 12.38
C SER A 94 -18.71 -4.61 11.65
N MET A 95 -17.84 -5.34 12.37
CA MET A 95 -16.74 -6.17 11.80
C MET A 95 -15.89 -5.46 10.72
N GLY A 96 -15.98 -4.12 10.65
CA GLY A 96 -15.29 -3.27 9.69
C GLY A 96 -16.07 -2.82 8.44
N GLU A 97 -17.35 -3.17 8.30
CA GLU A 97 -18.15 -2.77 7.13
C GLU A 97 -18.06 -1.26 6.82
N GLY A 98 -17.85 -0.94 5.54
CA GLY A 98 -17.63 0.41 5.05
C GLY A 98 -16.18 0.91 5.15
N MET A 99 -15.26 0.10 5.67
CA MET A 99 -13.83 0.38 5.68
C MET A 99 -13.13 -0.27 4.49
N ILE A 100 -12.20 0.48 3.89
CA ILE A 100 -11.25 -0.03 2.90
C ILE A 100 -9.88 -0.10 3.58
N VAL A 101 -9.28 -1.30 3.55
CA VAL A 101 -7.99 -1.62 4.15
C VAL A 101 -6.96 -1.75 3.03
N GLY A 102 -5.95 -0.88 3.04
CA GLY A 102 -4.76 -1.02 2.19
C GLY A 102 -3.66 -1.79 2.91
N VAL A 103 -3.18 -2.86 2.29
CA VAL A 103 -2.14 -3.74 2.82
C VAL A 103 -0.92 -3.63 1.93
N LEU A 104 0.16 -3.02 2.44
CA LEU A 104 1.44 -2.87 1.75
C LEU A 104 2.37 -4.02 2.15
N ASP A 105 2.47 -5.05 1.30
CA ASP A 105 3.15 -6.31 1.61
C ASP A 105 3.59 -7.06 0.33
N THR A 106 3.99 -8.33 0.35
CA THR A 106 4.60 -9.05 -0.79
C THR A 106 3.66 -9.38 -1.96
N GLY A 107 2.45 -8.83 -1.96
CA GLY A 107 1.41 -9.06 -2.97
C GLY A 107 0.16 -9.68 -2.37
N ILE A 108 -0.71 -10.18 -3.25
CA ILE A 108 -1.92 -10.89 -2.85
C ILE A 108 -2.13 -12.18 -3.67
N ASN A 109 -2.67 -13.23 -3.04
CA ASN A 109 -3.25 -14.36 -3.75
C ASN A 109 -4.76 -14.13 -3.90
N PRO A 110 -5.22 -13.54 -5.03
CA PRO A 110 -6.62 -13.14 -5.21
C PRO A 110 -7.60 -14.33 -5.23
N HIS A 111 -7.10 -15.54 -5.49
CA HIS A 111 -7.93 -16.75 -5.54
C HIS A 111 -8.14 -17.41 -4.18
N SER A 112 -7.58 -16.85 -3.10
CA SER A 112 -7.82 -17.37 -1.75
C SER A 112 -9.29 -17.18 -1.36
N PRO A 113 -9.94 -18.16 -0.71
CA PRO A 113 -11.27 -17.98 -0.12
C PRO A 113 -11.37 -16.79 0.85
N SER A 114 -10.25 -16.36 1.44
CA SER A 114 -10.17 -15.15 2.26
C SER A 114 -10.51 -13.86 1.51
N PHE A 115 -10.44 -13.85 0.18
CA PHE A 115 -10.74 -12.67 -0.64
C PHE A 115 -11.89 -12.93 -1.60
N ALA A 116 -12.68 -13.98 -1.33
CA ALA A 116 -13.90 -14.26 -2.08
C ALA A 116 -14.90 -13.13 -1.88
N ASP A 117 -15.56 -12.78 -2.98
CA ASP A 117 -16.65 -11.82 -3.01
C ASP A 117 -17.82 -12.28 -2.13
N ILE A 118 -18.30 -13.50 -2.35
CA ILE A 118 -19.28 -14.13 -1.46
C ILE A 118 -18.51 -14.98 -0.43
N GLY A 119 -18.58 -14.57 0.83
CA GLY A 119 -17.99 -15.30 1.95
C GLY A 119 -18.66 -16.67 2.17
N ALA A 120 -17.99 -17.56 2.91
CA ALA A 120 -18.54 -18.88 3.26
C ALA A 120 -19.75 -18.82 4.21
N ASP A 121 -20.09 -17.63 4.71
CA ASP A 121 -21.30 -17.29 5.45
C ASP A 121 -22.43 -16.77 4.55
N GLY A 122 -22.20 -16.65 3.24
CA GLY A 122 -23.15 -16.15 2.26
C GLY A 122 -23.23 -14.62 2.21
N TYR A 123 -22.33 -13.91 2.88
CA TYR A 123 -22.25 -12.46 2.79
C TYR A 123 -21.65 -12.05 1.44
N ASP A 124 -22.36 -11.22 0.70
CA ASP A 124 -21.96 -10.66 -0.59
C ASP A 124 -21.39 -9.26 -0.37
N HIS A 125 -20.13 -9.03 -0.74
CA HIS A 125 -19.52 -7.72 -0.54
C HIS A 125 -20.05 -6.74 -1.60
N THR A 126 -20.01 -5.45 -1.31
CA THR A 126 -20.44 -4.42 -2.27
C THR A 126 -19.28 -3.52 -2.57
N ASN A 127 -18.85 -3.42 -3.83
CA ASN A 127 -17.77 -2.52 -4.20
C ASN A 127 -18.18 -1.04 -4.03
N PRO A 128 -17.52 -0.25 -3.14
CA PRO A 128 -17.84 1.15 -2.90
C PRO A 128 -17.49 2.05 -4.10
N LEU A 129 -16.71 1.54 -5.05
CA LEU A 129 -16.39 2.22 -6.30
C LEU A 129 -17.47 1.99 -7.38
N GLY A 130 -18.40 1.07 -7.12
CA GLY A 130 -19.39 0.58 -8.08
C GLY A 130 -18.97 -0.75 -8.71
N GLU A 131 -19.96 -1.56 -9.08
CA GLU A 131 -19.75 -2.86 -9.72
C GLU A 131 -18.86 -2.73 -10.97
N GLY A 132 -17.81 -3.55 -11.05
CA GLY A 132 -16.85 -3.56 -12.16
C GLY A 132 -15.85 -2.40 -12.19
N TYR A 133 -15.87 -1.48 -11.20
CA TYR A 133 -14.86 -0.43 -11.07
C TYR A 133 -13.77 -0.84 -10.10
N TYR A 134 -12.56 -1.05 -10.63
CA TYR A 134 -11.39 -1.46 -9.84
C TYR A 134 -10.25 -0.45 -9.93
N LEU A 135 -9.26 -0.63 -9.06
CA LEU A 135 -8.11 0.25 -8.98
C LEU A 135 -6.82 -0.44 -9.46
N ALA A 136 -5.94 0.36 -10.07
CA ALA A 136 -4.60 0.00 -10.51
C ALA A 136 -4.55 -1.24 -11.41
N ASP A 137 -3.77 -2.27 -11.08
CA ASP A 137 -3.54 -3.43 -11.94
C ASP A 137 -4.86 -4.12 -12.31
N CYS A 138 -5.86 -4.04 -11.43
CA CYS A 138 -7.19 -4.60 -11.66
C CYS A 138 -8.03 -3.84 -12.70
N ILE A 139 -7.57 -2.70 -13.21
CA ILE A 139 -8.19 -2.03 -14.37
C ILE A 139 -7.92 -2.86 -15.64
N GLU A 140 -6.72 -3.40 -15.78
CA GLU A 140 -6.33 -4.23 -16.93
C GLU A 140 -6.60 -5.71 -16.65
N TYR A 141 -6.34 -6.17 -15.43
CA TYR A 141 -6.47 -7.56 -15.01
C TYR A 141 -7.66 -7.77 -14.06
N THR A 142 -8.84 -7.35 -14.54
CA THR A 142 -10.11 -7.40 -13.78
C THR A 142 -10.42 -8.77 -13.19
N GLN A 143 -9.95 -9.86 -13.82
CA GLN A 143 -10.18 -11.23 -13.35
C GLN A 143 -9.59 -11.55 -11.95
N TYR A 144 -8.67 -10.71 -11.47
CA TYR A 144 -8.06 -10.88 -10.13
C TYR A 144 -8.73 -10.01 -9.05
N CYS A 145 -9.71 -9.20 -9.42
CA CYS A 145 -10.46 -8.36 -8.49
C CYS A 145 -11.95 -8.70 -8.51
N ASN A 146 -12.61 -8.35 -7.41
CA ASN A 146 -14.04 -8.55 -7.19
C ASN A 146 -14.54 -7.49 -6.18
N ASP A 147 -15.76 -7.63 -5.69
CA ASP A 147 -16.32 -6.65 -4.77
C ASP A 147 -15.68 -6.70 -3.36
N LYS A 148 -14.88 -7.73 -3.04
CA LYS A 148 -14.04 -7.80 -1.83
C LYS A 148 -12.65 -7.19 -2.02
N LEU A 149 -11.92 -7.66 -3.03
CA LEU A 149 -10.59 -7.19 -3.44
C LEU A 149 -10.76 -6.22 -4.59
N ILE A 150 -10.76 -4.93 -4.28
CA ILE A 150 -11.17 -3.87 -5.22
C ILE A 150 -9.98 -3.21 -5.94
N GLY A 151 -8.75 -3.59 -5.59
CA GLY A 151 -7.56 -3.07 -6.26
C GLY A 151 -6.26 -3.74 -5.84
N ILE A 152 -5.36 -3.89 -6.82
CA ILE A 152 -3.99 -4.39 -6.65
C ILE A 152 -3.06 -3.34 -7.22
N TRP A 153 -2.12 -2.86 -6.42
CA TRP A 153 -1.12 -1.86 -6.79
C TRP A 153 0.26 -2.50 -6.79
N SER A 154 0.83 -2.69 -7.97
CA SER A 154 2.22 -3.08 -8.12
C SER A 154 3.10 -1.92 -8.56
N HIS A 155 4.41 -2.10 -8.40
CA HIS A 155 5.42 -1.18 -8.88
C HIS A 155 6.38 -1.93 -9.80
N GLU A 156 6.68 -1.36 -10.97
CA GLU A 156 7.54 -1.98 -11.98
C GLU A 156 8.91 -2.41 -11.44
N VAL A 157 9.49 -1.63 -10.52
CA VAL A 157 10.78 -1.95 -9.87
C VAL A 157 10.75 -3.25 -9.06
N ILE A 158 9.56 -3.73 -8.72
CA ILE A 158 9.29 -4.97 -7.99
C ILE A 158 8.87 -6.05 -8.98
N THR A 159 7.84 -5.81 -9.80
CA THR A 159 7.32 -6.83 -10.73
C THR A 159 8.33 -7.24 -11.79
N SER A 160 9.23 -6.34 -12.21
CA SER A 160 10.34 -6.70 -13.11
C SER A 160 11.34 -7.71 -12.53
N LYS A 161 11.33 -7.94 -11.21
CA LYS A 161 12.23 -8.89 -10.52
C LYS A 161 11.50 -10.12 -10.00
N ASP A 162 10.30 -9.92 -9.45
CA ASP A 162 9.62 -10.95 -8.67
C ASP A 162 8.53 -11.68 -9.47
N THR A 163 8.08 -11.11 -10.60
CA THR A 163 7.13 -11.78 -11.48
C THR A 163 7.84 -12.88 -12.27
N PRO A 164 7.39 -14.15 -12.16
CA PRO A 164 7.93 -15.25 -12.95
C PRO A 164 7.82 -15.00 -14.46
N GLU A 165 8.76 -15.55 -15.23
CA GLU A 165 8.75 -15.42 -16.68
C GLU A 165 7.44 -15.99 -17.29
N GLY A 166 6.78 -15.17 -18.11
CA GLY A 166 5.51 -15.53 -18.76
C GLY A 166 4.25 -15.19 -17.96
N GLU A 167 4.40 -14.72 -16.72
CA GLU A 167 3.27 -14.24 -15.91
C GLU A 167 3.00 -12.74 -16.16
N ALA A 168 1.76 -12.32 -15.91
CA ALA A 168 1.40 -10.91 -15.98
C ALA A 168 2.12 -10.12 -14.86
N PRO A 169 2.65 -8.91 -15.13
CA PRO A 169 3.36 -8.08 -14.16
C PRO A 169 2.40 -7.38 -13.18
N ILE A 170 1.56 -8.18 -12.52
CA ILE A 170 0.61 -7.77 -11.48
C ILE A 170 1.17 -8.11 -10.10
N GLY A 171 0.68 -7.40 -9.08
CA GLY A 171 1.04 -7.60 -7.67
C GLY A 171 0.59 -8.93 -7.02
N LEU A 172 0.79 -10.07 -7.69
CA LEU A 172 0.52 -11.39 -7.13
C LEU A 172 1.57 -11.79 -6.09
N ASP A 173 1.11 -12.53 -5.07
CA ASP A 173 1.98 -12.97 -3.97
C ASP A 173 2.68 -14.29 -4.28
N TYR A 174 3.99 -14.23 -4.51
CA TYR A 174 4.85 -15.41 -4.65
C TYR A 174 5.61 -15.76 -3.36
N HIS A 175 5.46 -14.97 -2.29
CA HIS A 175 6.14 -15.16 -0.99
C HIS A 175 5.19 -15.62 0.12
N SER A 176 3.87 -15.48 -0.05
CA SER A 176 2.78 -15.78 0.90
C SER A 176 2.60 -14.81 2.08
N HIS A 177 3.56 -13.92 2.35
CA HIS A 177 3.50 -13.02 3.50
C HIS A 177 2.36 -12.02 3.34
N GLY A 178 2.22 -11.41 2.17
CA GLY A 178 1.16 -10.44 1.88
C GLY A 178 -0.23 -11.05 1.94
N SER A 179 -0.43 -12.25 1.43
CA SER A 179 -1.70 -12.97 1.53
C SER A 179 -2.06 -13.32 2.97
N HIS A 180 -1.07 -13.73 3.77
CA HIS A 180 -1.28 -14.01 5.18
C HIS A 180 -1.61 -12.73 5.97
N THR A 181 -0.87 -11.64 5.74
CA THR A 181 -1.13 -10.33 6.36
C THR A 181 -2.50 -9.80 5.97
N ALA A 182 -2.84 -9.83 4.68
CA ALA A 182 -4.12 -9.31 4.18
C ALA A 182 -5.31 -10.13 4.67
N SER A 183 -5.20 -11.46 4.71
CA SER A 183 -6.27 -12.30 5.29
C SER A 183 -6.40 -12.12 6.80
N THR A 184 -5.32 -11.84 7.51
CA THR A 184 -5.41 -11.52 8.95
C THR A 184 -6.15 -10.19 9.17
N ALA A 185 -5.91 -9.20 8.31
CA ALA A 185 -6.52 -7.87 8.44
C ALA A 185 -7.98 -7.83 7.96
N ALA A 186 -8.28 -8.38 6.78
CA ALA A 186 -9.54 -8.17 6.09
C ALA A 186 -10.04 -9.42 5.33
N SER A 187 -9.97 -10.61 5.94
CA SER A 187 -10.54 -11.83 5.33
C SER A 187 -12.06 -11.77 5.23
N SER A 188 -12.61 -12.35 4.18
CA SER A 188 -13.99 -12.86 4.12
C SER A 188 -14.15 -14.04 5.09
N PHE A 189 -15.39 -14.39 5.43
CA PHE A 189 -15.62 -15.55 6.29
C PHE A 189 -15.20 -16.84 5.56
N VAL A 190 -14.39 -17.68 6.21
CA VAL A 190 -13.92 -18.96 5.64
C VAL A 190 -14.26 -20.10 6.60
N ARG A 191 -14.80 -21.22 6.09
CA ARG A 191 -15.14 -22.41 6.88
C ARG A 191 -14.14 -23.54 6.62
N ASN A 192 -13.98 -24.42 7.62
CA ASN A 192 -13.24 -25.69 7.50
C ASN A 192 -11.78 -25.53 7.02
N VAL A 193 -11.09 -24.47 7.46
CA VAL A 193 -9.68 -24.24 7.11
C VAL A 193 -8.81 -25.29 7.83
N PRO A 194 -8.20 -26.26 7.12
CA PRO A 194 -7.33 -27.25 7.75
C PRO A 194 -6.05 -26.56 8.22
N ARG A 195 -5.69 -26.71 9.50
CA ARG A 195 -4.39 -26.27 10.02
C ARG A 195 -3.38 -27.39 9.84
N TYR A 196 -2.57 -27.32 8.78
CA TYR A 196 -1.33 -28.08 8.70
C TYR A 196 -0.22 -27.30 9.42
N GLY A 197 0.60 -27.99 10.20
CA GLY A 197 1.49 -27.41 11.24
C GLY A 197 2.26 -26.16 10.84
N LEU A 198 2.29 -25.18 11.75
CA LEU A 198 3.03 -23.93 11.61
C LEU A 198 4.55 -24.20 11.66
N ALA A 199 5.19 -24.26 10.50
CA ALA A 199 6.63 -24.16 10.38
C ALA A 199 7.00 -23.35 9.14
N TRP A 200 7.16 -22.04 9.31
CA TRP A 200 7.90 -21.20 8.38
C TRP A 200 8.82 -20.29 9.18
N THR A 201 10.13 -20.43 8.97
CA THR A 201 11.14 -19.44 9.34
C THR A 201 11.03 -18.30 8.33
N SER A 202 10.82 -17.07 8.81
CA SER A 202 10.82 -15.87 7.96
C SER A 202 12.27 -15.51 7.62
N ASP A 203 12.78 -16.02 6.50
CA ASP A 203 14.06 -15.58 5.97
C ASP A 203 13.78 -14.31 5.16
N GLY A 204 14.06 -13.18 5.78
CA GLY A 204 13.57 -11.87 5.37
C GLY A 204 14.17 -11.36 4.06
N GLU A 205 13.34 -11.33 3.01
CA GLU A 205 13.35 -10.31 1.96
C GLU A 205 11.88 -10.00 1.61
N HIS A 206 11.31 -8.92 2.16
CA HIS A 206 9.89 -8.59 1.98
C HIS A 206 9.74 -7.33 1.11
N LEU A 207 9.01 -7.47 0.01
CA LEU A 207 8.76 -6.45 -1.01
C LEU A 207 7.38 -5.81 -0.83
N MET A 208 7.18 -4.62 -1.39
CA MET A 208 6.03 -3.73 -1.09
C MET A 208 5.06 -3.60 -2.28
N ILE A 209 3.93 -4.27 -2.20
CA ILE A 209 2.80 -4.30 -3.13
C ILE A 209 1.55 -3.99 -2.31
N ASN A 210 0.72 -3.05 -2.76
CA ASN A 210 -0.46 -2.62 -2.00
C ASN A 210 -1.71 -3.35 -2.50
N ALA A 211 -2.47 -3.99 -1.61
CA ALA A 211 -3.75 -4.60 -1.95
C ALA A 211 -4.88 -3.97 -1.11
N LEU A 212 -5.95 -3.53 -1.78
CA LEU A 212 -7.09 -2.85 -1.17
C LEU A 212 -8.25 -3.83 -1.00
N HIS A 213 -8.69 -4.02 0.24
CA HIS A 213 -9.75 -4.96 0.59
C HIS A 213 -10.81 -4.29 1.46
N GLN A 214 -12.04 -4.80 1.41
CA GLN A 214 -13.10 -4.35 2.31
C GLN A 214 -13.19 -5.25 3.55
N GLU A 215 -13.60 -4.70 4.69
CA GLU A 215 -13.97 -5.50 5.86
C GLU A 215 -15.49 -5.87 5.81
N SER A 216 -15.89 -6.96 6.46
CA SER A 216 -17.27 -7.51 6.43
C SER A 216 -18.08 -7.08 7.67
N ALA A 217 -19.41 -7.27 7.74
CA ALA A 217 -20.23 -6.98 8.93
C ALA A 217 -20.88 -8.20 9.56
N ARG A 218 -20.79 -8.34 10.90
CA ARG A 218 -21.89 -8.75 11.83
C ARG A 218 -21.54 -8.57 13.32
N THR A 219 -22.53 -8.20 14.13
CA THR A 219 -22.50 -8.34 15.59
C THR A 219 -22.51 -9.82 15.98
N TRP A 220 -21.71 -10.20 16.99
CA TRP A 220 -21.83 -11.51 17.65
C TRP A 220 -23.29 -11.75 18.08
N GLN A 221 -23.94 -12.80 17.57
CA GLN A 221 -25.16 -13.38 18.14
C GLN A 221 -24.79 -14.56 19.03
#